data_AF-A0A3D4AJH7-F1
#
_entry.id   AF-A0A3D4AJH7-F1
#
_cell.length_a   1.000
_cell.length_b   1.000
_cell.length_c   1.000
_cell.angle_alpha   90.00
_cell.angle_beta   90.00
_cell.angle_gamma   90.00
#
_symmetry.space_group_name_H-M   'P 1'
#
loop_
_entity.id
_entity.type
_entity.pdbx_description
1 polymer ?
#
loop_
_entity_poly.entity_id
_entity_poly.type
_entity_poly.pdbx_seq_one_letter_code
_entity_poly.pdbx_strand_id
1 'polypeptide(L)'
;MSSSVQALEALLQHHEGVSKQAFSAFENLFTNSDDFLTKVKDFDQLIDQHHVLNDVAEYMFDLLMVHHLENNQQDEDYFDTKEWLDIEDKTIERGTELLNLFLYISESKETESPISLEDFLHEFLLVDEDEFQDEHRIYEPLIEHQEVGEAEMESIRAIEQNILPSSEIKELFVPIVLFFQYTDSTSISQDIYTQITPIERSLLACLMSYKQV
;
A
#
# COMPACT_ATOMS: atom_id res chain seq x y z
N MET A 1 11.50 -3.20 14.51
CA MET A 1 11.01 -2.10 13.67
C MET A 1 9.80 -2.66 12.94
N SER A 2 8.63 -2.00 13.02
CA SER A 2 7.38 -2.54 12.44
C SER A 2 7.48 -2.69 10.91
N SER A 3 6.64 -3.54 10.33
CA SER A 3 6.53 -3.76 8.87
C SER A 3 6.35 -2.42 8.14
N SER A 4 5.46 -1.59 8.66
CA SER A 4 5.11 -0.27 8.11
C SER A 4 6.29 0.71 8.08
N VAL A 5 7.14 0.73 9.12
CA VAL A 5 8.32 1.62 9.16
C VAL A 5 9.41 1.15 8.18
N GLN A 6 9.60 -0.18 8.03
CA GLN A 6 10.55 -0.71 7.05
C GLN A 6 10.07 -0.47 5.61
N ALA A 7 8.77 -0.63 5.36
CA ALA A 7 8.15 -0.33 4.08
C ALA A 7 8.26 1.14 3.71
N LEU A 8 8.02 2.04 4.66
CA LEU A 8 8.25 3.48 4.52
C LEU A 8 9.71 3.78 4.16
N GLU A 9 10.67 3.12 4.82
CA GLU A 9 12.08 3.27 4.49
C GLU A 9 12.38 2.82 3.06
N ALA A 10 11.87 1.66 2.65
CA ALA A 10 12.07 1.16 1.30
C ALA A 10 11.47 2.09 0.23
N LEU A 11 10.27 2.64 0.49
CA LEU A 11 9.62 3.63 -0.36
C LEU A 11 10.49 4.88 -0.53
N LEU A 12 10.91 5.48 0.58
CA LEU A 12 11.67 6.73 0.59
C LEU A 12 13.10 6.57 0.04
N GLN A 13 13.72 5.40 0.20
CA GLN A 13 15.05 5.11 -0.36
C GLN A 13 15.05 5.04 -1.90
N HIS A 14 13.94 4.60 -2.50
CA HIS A 14 13.79 4.45 -3.94
C HIS A 14 13.14 5.68 -4.60
N HIS A 15 12.58 6.59 -3.81
CA HIS A 15 12.02 7.85 -4.27
C HIS A 15 13.11 8.92 -4.49
N GLU A 16 13.01 9.68 -5.58
CA GLU A 16 14.03 10.65 -5.95
C GLU A 16 13.90 11.96 -5.16
N GLY A 17 15.02 12.42 -4.57
CA GLY A 17 15.08 13.75 -3.94
C GLY A 17 14.71 13.79 -2.46
N VAL A 18 14.49 12.63 -1.83
CA VAL A 18 14.26 12.55 -0.38
C VAL A 18 15.54 12.87 0.40
N SER A 19 15.43 13.81 1.35
CA SER A 19 16.55 14.15 2.23
C SER A 19 16.61 13.23 3.45
N LYS A 20 17.80 13.02 4.02
CA LYS A 20 17.95 12.30 5.30
C LYS A 20 17.14 12.91 6.44
N GLN A 21 16.94 14.23 6.41
CA GLN A 21 16.13 14.93 7.41
C GLN A 21 14.65 14.57 7.27
N ALA A 22 14.13 14.51 6.05
CA ALA A 22 12.76 14.08 5.78
C ALA A 22 12.54 12.65 6.28
N PHE A 23 13.48 11.74 5.95
CA PHE A 23 13.46 10.36 6.44
C PHE A 23 13.32 10.27 7.97
N SER A 24 14.22 10.92 8.72
CA SER A 24 14.17 10.89 10.18
C SER A 24 12.91 11.54 10.76
N ALA A 25 12.33 12.52 10.08
CA ALA A 25 11.08 13.15 10.51
C ALA A 25 9.90 12.18 10.40
N PHE A 26 9.75 11.48 9.27
CA PHE A 26 8.69 10.48 9.08
C PHE A 26 8.88 9.23 9.94
N GLU A 27 10.12 8.76 10.14
CA GLU A 27 10.40 7.65 11.06
C GLU A 27 9.97 8.00 12.50
N ASN A 28 10.28 9.23 12.94
CA ASN A 28 9.86 9.71 14.26
C ASN A 28 8.33 9.88 14.35
N LEU A 29 7.67 10.34 13.27
CA LEU A 29 6.21 10.44 13.22
C LEU A 29 5.53 9.08 13.44
N PHE A 30 6.00 8.04 12.76
CA PHE A 30 5.42 6.71 12.86
C PHE A 30 5.62 6.13 14.27
N THR A 31 6.80 6.32 14.85
CA THR A 31 7.22 5.67 16.09
C THR A 31 6.94 6.44 17.38
N ASN A 32 6.52 7.71 17.30
CA ASN A 32 6.14 8.48 18.48
C ASN A 32 4.83 7.94 19.11
N SER A 33 4.56 8.38 20.33
CA SER A 33 3.40 7.95 21.14
C SER A 33 2.21 8.91 21.07
N ASP A 34 2.18 9.84 20.11
CA ASP A 34 1.06 10.76 19.95
C ASP A 34 -0.18 10.01 19.43
N ASP A 35 -1.37 10.55 19.70
CA ASP A 35 -2.62 10.00 19.17
C ASP A 35 -2.66 10.09 17.63
N PHE A 36 -3.44 9.19 17.00
CA PHE A 36 -3.43 9.06 15.55
C PHE A 36 -3.81 10.34 14.81
N LEU A 37 -4.83 11.06 15.26
CA LEU A 37 -5.25 12.31 14.59
C LEU A 37 -4.20 13.42 14.75
N THR A 38 -3.48 13.47 15.86
CA THR A 38 -2.30 14.32 16.00
C THR A 38 -1.22 13.91 14.98
N LYS A 39 -0.94 12.61 14.82
CA LYS A 39 -0.01 12.11 13.79
C LYS A 39 -0.46 12.48 12.38
N VAL A 40 -1.75 12.38 12.04
CA VAL A 40 -2.27 12.78 10.72
C VAL A 40 -2.02 14.27 10.46
N LYS A 41 -2.26 15.12 11.46
CA LYS A 41 -2.00 16.56 11.33
C LYS A 41 -0.51 16.87 11.15
N ASP A 42 0.36 16.15 11.85
CA ASP A 42 1.80 16.33 11.74
C ASP A 42 2.35 15.73 10.42
N PHE A 43 1.74 14.65 9.94
CA PHE A 43 1.97 14.09 8.60
C PHE A 43 1.74 15.15 7.53
N ASP A 44 0.57 15.80 7.54
CA ASP A 44 0.22 16.82 6.55
C ASP A 44 1.20 18.00 6.58
N GLN A 45 1.61 18.44 7.78
CA GLN A 45 2.62 19.49 7.94
C GLN A 45 4.01 19.08 7.41
N LEU A 46 4.39 17.81 7.54
CA LEU A 46 5.65 17.30 7.01
C LEU A 46 5.63 17.21 5.48
N ILE A 47 4.50 16.80 4.90
CA ILE A 47 4.31 16.81 3.44
C ILE A 47 4.39 18.24 2.90
N ASP A 48 3.75 19.21 3.56
CA ASP A 48 3.86 20.65 3.24
C ASP A 48 5.29 21.20 3.34
N GLN A 49 6.17 20.58 4.14
CA GLN A 49 7.59 20.96 4.24
C GLN A 49 8.47 20.26 3.18
N HIS A 50 7.98 19.15 2.64
CA HIS A 50 8.71 18.25 1.77
C HIS A 50 7.91 17.93 0.50
N HIS A 51 7.56 18.96 -0.28
CA HIS A 51 6.73 18.85 -1.50
C HIS A 51 7.21 17.81 -2.53
N VAL A 52 8.47 17.38 -2.45
CA VAL A 52 9.02 16.30 -3.28
C VAL A 52 8.27 14.97 -3.06
N LEU A 53 7.63 14.79 -1.90
CA LEU A 53 6.89 13.58 -1.53
C LEU A 53 5.40 13.62 -1.89
N ASN A 54 4.91 14.70 -2.52
CA ASN A 54 3.47 14.85 -2.79
C ASN A 54 2.90 13.74 -3.67
N ASP A 55 3.71 13.18 -4.58
CA ASP A 55 3.34 12.08 -5.48
C ASP A 55 3.27 10.71 -4.79
N VAL A 56 3.77 10.60 -3.56
CA VAL A 56 3.71 9.37 -2.75
C VAL A 56 3.06 9.56 -1.39
N ALA A 57 2.51 10.76 -1.12
CA ALA A 57 1.96 11.13 0.17
C ALA A 57 0.78 10.24 0.58
N GLU A 58 -0.09 9.86 -0.36
CA GLU A 58 -1.24 9.00 -0.08
C GLU A 58 -0.79 7.58 0.30
N TYR A 59 0.19 7.01 -0.40
CA TYR A 59 0.78 5.71 -0.08
C TYR A 59 1.51 5.70 1.28
N MET A 60 2.15 6.82 1.63
CA MET A 60 2.74 6.99 2.96
C MET A 60 1.67 7.13 4.06
N PHE A 61 0.51 7.71 3.73
CA PHE A 61 -0.63 7.75 4.65
C PHE A 61 -1.22 6.35 4.87
N ASP A 62 -1.33 5.53 3.81
CA ASP A 62 -1.76 4.13 3.94
C ASP A 62 -0.86 3.34 4.91
N LEU A 63 0.46 3.54 4.81
CA LEU A 63 1.42 2.95 5.75
C LEU A 63 1.22 3.46 7.18
N LEU A 64 0.90 4.74 7.36
CA LEU A 64 0.62 5.30 8.69
C LEU A 64 -0.66 4.69 9.28
N MET A 65 -1.70 4.54 8.47
CA MET A 65 -2.97 3.93 8.84
C MET A 65 -2.79 2.46 9.22
N VAL A 66 -2.17 1.64 8.37
CA VAL A 66 -1.96 0.22 8.68
C VAL A 66 -1.04 0.06 9.91
N HIS A 67 -0.04 0.92 10.09
CA HIS A 67 0.76 0.91 11.31
C HIS A 67 -0.07 1.16 12.58
N HIS A 68 -1.04 2.08 12.51
CA HIS A 68 -1.94 2.35 13.62
C HIS A 68 -2.86 1.15 13.90
N LEU A 69 -3.45 0.57 12.84
CA LEU A 69 -4.30 -0.62 12.94
C LEU A 69 -3.56 -1.81 13.57
N GLU A 70 -2.38 -2.16 13.07
CA GLU A 70 -1.51 -3.23 13.59
C GLU A 70 -1.25 -3.09 15.10
N ASN A 71 -1.10 -1.86 15.59
CA ASN A 71 -0.82 -1.60 17.01
C ASN A 71 -2.07 -1.66 17.90
N ASN A 72 -3.27 -1.60 17.34
CA ASN A 72 -4.54 -1.57 18.07
C ASN A 72 -5.40 -2.84 17.87
N GLN A 73 -5.02 -3.74 16.95
CA GLN A 73 -5.72 -5.02 16.67
C GLN A 73 -5.89 -5.95 17.88
N GLN A 74 -5.07 -5.81 18.92
CA GLN A 74 -5.14 -6.67 20.12
C GLN A 74 -6.34 -6.34 21.05
N ASP A 75 -6.98 -5.19 20.84
CA ASP A 75 -8.17 -4.78 21.58
C ASP A 75 -9.39 -4.97 20.69
N GLU A 76 -10.09 -6.10 20.84
CA GLU A 76 -11.27 -6.49 20.04
C GLU A 76 -12.38 -5.42 20.07
N ASP A 77 -12.44 -4.62 21.15
CA ASP A 77 -13.42 -3.55 21.32
C ASP A 77 -12.94 -2.20 20.76
N TYR A 78 -11.68 -2.08 20.29
CA TYR A 78 -11.12 -0.81 19.83
C TYR A 78 -11.93 -0.19 18.69
N PHE A 79 -12.37 -1.03 17.74
CA PHE A 79 -13.16 -0.61 16.58
C PHE A 79 -14.58 -0.16 16.95
N ASP A 80 -15.06 -0.49 18.15
CA ASP A 80 -16.33 0.02 18.69
C ASP A 80 -16.16 1.33 19.48
N THR A 81 -14.92 1.79 19.69
CA THR A 81 -14.66 2.99 20.48
C THR A 81 -15.03 4.27 19.72
N LYS A 82 -15.37 5.31 20.49
CA LYS A 82 -15.56 6.66 19.95
C LYS A 82 -14.29 7.20 19.28
N GLU A 83 -13.12 6.76 19.73
CA GLU A 83 -11.85 7.17 19.13
C GLU A 83 -11.74 6.66 17.69
N TRP A 84 -11.95 5.35 17.48
CA TRP A 84 -11.92 4.76 16.14
C TRP A 84 -12.95 5.40 15.21
N LEU A 85 -14.20 5.54 15.67
CA LEU A 85 -15.25 6.16 14.87
C LEU A 85 -14.91 7.61 14.45
N ASP A 86 -14.18 8.35 15.28
CA ASP A 86 -13.73 9.71 14.96
C ASP A 86 -12.51 9.71 14.01
N ILE A 87 -11.67 8.67 14.06
CA ILE A 87 -10.59 8.45 13.10
C ILE A 87 -11.18 8.12 11.73
N GLU A 88 -12.01 7.09 11.67
CA GLU A 88 -12.66 6.59 10.45
C GLU A 88 -13.38 7.71 9.70
N ASP A 89 -14.28 8.44 10.37
CA ASP A 89 -15.04 9.56 9.77
C ASP A 89 -14.12 10.65 9.19
N LYS A 90 -12.98 10.94 9.83
CA LYS A 90 -12.05 11.99 9.39
C LYS A 90 -11.09 11.54 8.30
N THR A 91 -10.90 10.23 8.13
CA THR A 91 -9.90 9.68 7.20
C THR A 91 -10.48 8.81 6.09
N ILE A 92 -11.80 8.67 6.02
CA ILE A 92 -12.48 7.76 5.08
C ILE A 92 -12.10 7.99 3.61
N GLU A 93 -11.84 9.23 3.18
CA GLU A 93 -11.49 9.56 1.79
C GLU A 93 -9.97 9.60 1.53
N ARG A 94 -9.13 9.14 2.48
CA ARG A 94 -7.67 9.30 2.40
C ARG A 94 -6.90 8.07 1.94
N GLY A 95 -7.48 6.88 2.10
CA GLY A 95 -6.81 5.63 1.76
C GLY A 95 -6.75 5.41 0.26
N THR A 96 -5.70 4.74 -0.23
CA THR A 96 -5.65 4.22 -1.61
C THR A 96 -5.87 2.71 -1.64
N GLU A 97 -5.96 2.12 -2.83
CA GLU A 97 -6.03 0.66 -2.99
C GLU A 97 -4.79 -0.08 -2.45
N LEU A 98 -3.70 0.65 -2.18
CA LEU A 98 -2.53 0.09 -1.51
C LEU A 98 -2.80 -0.23 -0.03
N LEU A 99 -3.71 0.52 0.63
CA LEU A 99 -4.16 0.20 1.99
C LEU A 99 -4.81 -1.17 2.04
N ASN A 100 -5.70 -1.48 1.11
CA ASN A 100 -6.34 -2.80 1.00
C ASN A 100 -5.30 -3.92 0.85
N LEU A 101 -4.29 -3.70 0.01
CA LEU A 101 -3.21 -4.67 -0.15
C LEU A 101 -2.36 -4.83 1.11
N PHE A 102 -2.07 -3.76 1.86
CA PHE A 102 -1.37 -3.87 3.14
C PHE A 102 -2.19 -4.63 4.19
N LEU A 103 -3.49 -4.35 4.28
CA LEU A 103 -4.40 -5.08 5.18
C LEU A 103 -4.41 -6.58 4.85
N TYR A 104 -4.53 -6.93 3.57
CA TYR A 104 -4.45 -8.33 3.11
C TYR A 104 -3.12 -8.99 3.47
N ILE A 105 -1.99 -8.31 3.24
CA ILE A 105 -0.66 -8.83 3.59
C ILE A 105 -0.54 -9.01 5.11
N SER A 106 -1.08 -8.08 5.90
CA SER A 106 -1.09 -8.16 7.36
C SER A 106 -1.87 -9.37 7.85
N GLU A 107 -3.12 -9.54 7.37
CA GLU A 107 -3.97 -10.69 7.72
C GLU A 107 -3.33 -12.02 7.31
N SER A 108 -2.73 -12.07 6.12
CA SER A 108 -2.02 -13.25 5.62
C SER A 108 -0.85 -13.64 6.54
N LYS A 109 -0.13 -12.66 7.10
CA LYS A 109 0.95 -12.93 8.07
C LYS A 109 0.43 -13.45 9.40
N GLU A 110 -0.64 -12.84 9.91
CA GLU A 110 -1.24 -13.26 11.19
C GLU A 110 -1.79 -14.68 11.13
N THR A 111 -2.35 -15.06 9.98
CA THR A 111 -2.93 -16.38 9.73
C THR A 111 -1.92 -17.40 9.17
N GLU A 112 -0.67 -16.98 8.91
CA GLU A 112 0.35 -17.75 8.20
C GLU A 112 -0.12 -18.29 6.83
N SER A 113 -1.02 -17.56 6.16
CA SER A 113 -1.58 -17.93 4.85
C SER A 113 -0.67 -17.49 3.69
N PRO A 114 -0.62 -18.25 2.58
CA PRO A 114 0.06 -17.81 1.37
C PRO A 114 -0.53 -16.50 0.84
N ILE A 115 0.35 -15.62 0.33
CA ILE A 115 -0.06 -14.39 -0.35
C ILE A 115 -0.23 -14.72 -1.84
N SER A 116 -1.40 -14.49 -2.40
CA SER A 116 -1.69 -14.74 -3.81
C SER A 116 -2.66 -13.70 -4.37
N LEU A 117 -2.59 -13.46 -5.69
CA LEU A 117 -3.53 -12.53 -6.35
C LEU A 117 -4.96 -13.09 -6.30
N GLU A 118 -5.12 -14.40 -6.40
CA GLU A 118 -6.41 -15.08 -6.35
C GLU A 118 -7.09 -14.86 -5.00
N ASP A 119 -6.38 -15.11 -3.89
CA ASP A 119 -6.91 -14.91 -2.54
C ASP A 119 -7.17 -13.42 -2.26
N PHE A 120 -6.28 -12.52 -2.69
CA PHE A 120 -6.48 -11.09 -2.54
C PHE A 120 -7.78 -10.62 -3.23
N LEU A 121 -8.05 -11.08 -4.44
CA LEU A 121 -9.25 -10.69 -5.17
C LEU A 121 -10.50 -11.38 -4.63
N HIS A 122 -10.49 -12.70 -4.44
CA HIS A 122 -11.71 -13.46 -4.20
C HIS A 122 -12.03 -13.71 -2.72
N GLU A 123 -11.01 -13.86 -1.89
CA GLU A 123 -11.18 -14.20 -0.47
C GLU A 123 -11.02 -13.00 0.45
N PHE A 124 -10.39 -11.90 -0.02
CA PHE A 124 -10.23 -10.67 0.75
C PHE A 124 -11.15 -9.54 0.25
N LEU A 125 -11.13 -9.21 -1.04
CA LEU A 125 -11.91 -8.10 -1.59
C LEU A 125 -13.37 -8.44 -1.93
N LEU A 126 -13.63 -9.62 -2.49
CA LEU A 126 -14.93 -9.97 -3.11
C LEU A 126 -15.73 -11.01 -2.32
N VAL A 127 -15.64 -10.99 -0.99
CA VAL A 127 -16.21 -12.03 -0.10
C VAL A 127 -17.75 -12.12 -0.18
N ASP A 128 -18.45 -11.01 -0.43
CA ASP A 128 -19.90 -10.99 -0.65
C ASP A 128 -20.28 -10.15 -1.90
N GLU A 129 -20.57 -10.82 -3.01
CA GLU A 129 -20.78 -10.20 -4.34
C GLU A 129 -21.85 -9.10 -4.37
N ASP A 130 -22.82 -9.11 -3.44
CA ASP A 130 -23.90 -8.12 -3.37
C ASP A 130 -23.49 -6.82 -2.63
N GLU A 131 -22.44 -6.85 -1.81
CA GLU A 131 -21.99 -5.69 -0.99
C GLU A 131 -20.78 -4.95 -1.58
N PHE A 132 -19.98 -5.59 -2.46
CA PHE A 132 -18.67 -5.07 -2.92
C PHE A 132 -18.61 -4.71 -4.42
N GLN A 133 -19.63 -4.03 -4.92
CA GLN A 133 -19.72 -3.64 -6.34
C GLN A 133 -18.68 -2.57 -6.74
N ASP A 134 -18.26 -1.74 -5.79
CA ASP A 134 -17.24 -0.71 -6.04
C ASP A 134 -15.86 -1.36 -6.18
N GLU A 135 -15.53 -2.33 -5.34
CA GLU A 135 -14.30 -3.12 -5.38
C GLU A 135 -14.23 -3.90 -6.69
N HIS A 136 -15.31 -4.55 -7.11
CA HIS A 136 -15.34 -5.21 -8.41
C HIS A 136 -15.04 -4.24 -9.56
N ARG A 137 -15.55 -3.00 -9.51
CA ARG A 137 -15.27 -1.97 -10.54
C ARG A 137 -13.81 -1.52 -10.49
N ILE A 138 -13.27 -1.26 -9.30
CA ILE A 138 -11.90 -0.75 -9.12
C ILE A 138 -10.89 -1.79 -9.60
N TYR A 139 -11.10 -3.05 -9.22
CA TYR A 139 -10.18 -4.15 -9.48
C TYR A 139 -10.50 -4.93 -10.76
N GLU A 140 -11.50 -4.53 -11.55
CA GLU A 140 -11.83 -5.14 -12.86
C GLU A 140 -10.60 -5.38 -13.73
N PRO A 141 -9.64 -4.44 -13.89
CA PRO A 141 -8.44 -4.69 -14.69
C PRO A 141 -7.54 -5.82 -14.17
N LEU A 142 -7.56 -6.11 -12.88
CA LEU A 142 -6.82 -7.24 -12.29
C LEU A 142 -7.62 -8.53 -12.39
N ILE A 143 -8.94 -8.45 -12.21
CA ILE A 143 -9.87 -9.58 -12.32
C ILE A 143 -9.89 -10.14 -13.75
N GLU A 144 -9.94 -9.28 -14.78
CA GLU A 144 -9.95 -9.71 -16.18
C GLU A 144 -8.62 -10.28 -16.66
N HIS A 145 -7.54 -10.05 -15.91
CA HIS A 145 -6.17 -10.34 -16.32
C HIS A 145 -5.38 -11.11 -15.26
N GLN A 146 -6.01 -12.03 -14.51
CA GLN A 146 -5.34 -12.78 -13.45
C GLN A 146 -4.13 -13.60 -13.93
N GLU A 147 -4.08 -13.94 -15.23
CA GLU A 147 -2.93 -14.57 -15.88
C GLU A 147 -1.67 -13.70 -15.94
N VAL A 148 -1.76 -12.41 -15.56
CA VAL A 148 -0.60 -11.50 -15.51
C VAL A 148 0.47 -11.95 -14.53
N GLY A 149 0.19 -12.89 -13.62
CA GLY A 149 1.17 -13.50 -12.72
C GLY A 149 2.38 -14.14 -13.43
N GLU A 150 2.28 -14.43 -14.73
CA GLU A 150 3.39 -14.99 -15.53
C GLU A 150 3.70 -14.17 -16.79
N ALA A 151 3.09 -12.99 -16.95
CA ALA A 151 3.21 -12.18 -18.14
C ALA A 151 4.55 -11.41 -18.21
N GLU A 152 5.06 -11.26 -19.43
CA GLU A 152 6.19 -10.39 -19.73
C GLU A 152 5.82 -8.90 -19.55
N MET A 153 6.82 -8.06 -19.26
CA MET A 153 6.61 -6.63 -18.97
C MET A 153 5.88 -5.88 -20.10
N GLU A 154 6.10 -6.27 -21.36
CA GLU A 154 5.40 -5.68 -22.52
C GLU A 154 3.89 -5.91 -22.44
N SER A 155 3.46 -7.10 -22.03
CA SER A 155 2.04 -7.43 -21.86
C SER A 155 1.43 -6.69 -20.67
N ILE A 156 2.15 -6.59 -19.54
CA ILE A 156 1.72 -5.83 -18.36
C ILE A 156 1.47 -4.37 -18.74
N ARG A 157 2.38 -3.75 -19.51
CA ARG A 157 2.22 -2.38 -20.01
C ARG A 157 1.06 -2.21 -20.99
N ALA A 158 0.84 -3.18 -21.87
CA ALA A 158 -0.26 -3.13 -22.81
C ALA A 158 -1.62 -3.15 -22.09
N ILE A 159 -1.75 -3.92 -21.02
CA ILE A 159 -2.94 -3.95 -20.16
C ILE A 159 -3.08 -2.61 -19.44
N GLU A 160 -2.02 -2.17 -18.74
CA GLU A 160 -2.01 -0.91 -18.01
C GLU A 160 -2.48 0.26 -18.88
N GLN A 161 -1.99 0.36 -20.12
CA GLN A 161 -2.39 1.43 -21.07
C GLN A 161 -3.88 1.48 -21.40
N ASN A 162 -4.60 0.36 -21.29
CA ASN A 162 -6.05 0.30 -21.55
C ASN A 162 -6.89 0.65 -20.31
N ILE A 163 -6.28 0.70 -19.13
CA ILE A 163 -6.96 1.13 -17.89
C ILE A 163 -7.27 2.62 -17.98
N LEU A 164 -8.49 2.98 -17.58
CA LEU A 164 -8.95 4.38 -17.56
C LEU A 164 -8.03 5.22 -16.67
N PRO A 165 -7.61 6.43 -17.11
CA PRO A 165 -6.77 7.31 -16.30
C PRO A 165 -7.40 7.76 -14.97
N SER A 166 -8.73 7.68 -14.85
CA SER A 166 -9.47 8.00 -13.63
C SER A 166 -9.65 6.81 -12.69
N SER A 167 -9.18 5.62 -13.07
CA SER A 167 -9.27 4.44 -12.22
C SER A 167 -8.22 4.50 -11.12
N GLU A 168 -8.65 4.17 -9.91
CA GLU A 168 -7.86 4.16 -8.68
C GLU A 168 -6.69 3.16 -8.77
N ILE A 169 -6.87 2.05 -9.52
CA ILE A 169 -5.82 1.05 -9.71
C ILE A 169 -4.80 1.45 -10.78
N LYS A 170 -5.04 2.51 -11.56
CA LYS A 170 -4.23 2.84 -12.75
C LYS A 170 -2.74 2.98 -12.43
N GLU A 171 -2.41 3.74 -11.39
CA GLU A 171 -1.02 3.99 -10.99
C GLU A 171 -0.42 2.82 -10.21
N LEU A 172 -1.28 2.00 -9.60
CA LEU A 172 -0.90 0.87 -8.77
C LEU A 172 -0.81 -0.46 -9.54
N PHE A 173 -1.36 -0.52 -10.75
CA PHE A 173 -1.48 -1.76 -11.52
C PHE A 173 -0.14 -2.48 -11.71
N VAL A 174 0.86 -1.78 -12.22
CA VAL A 174 2.20 -2.38 -12.45
C VAL A 174 2.87 -2.80 -11.13
N PRO A 175 2.94 -1.97 -10.07
CA PRO A 175 3.47 -2.39 -8.78
C PRO A 175 2.76 -3.60 -8.18
N ILE A 176 1.44 -3.65 -8.23
CA ILE A 176 0.64 -4.75 -7.69
C ILE A 176 0.88 -6.05 -8.46
N VAL A 177 0.83 -6.00 -9.80
CA VAL A 177 1.12 -7.17 -10.64
C VAL A 177 2.52 -7.70 -10.34
N LEU A 178 3.54 -6.85 -10.37
CA LEU A 178 4.91 -7.26 -10.10
C LEU A 178 5.09 -7.78 -8.67
N PHE A 179 4.41 -7.19 -7.69
CA PHE A 179 4.42 -7.72 -6.33
C PHE A 179 3.96 -9.17 -6.32
N PHE A 180 2.80 -9.48 -6.92
CA PHE A 180 2.28 -10.84 -6.97
C PHE A 180 3.15 -11.81 -7.79
N GLN A 181 3.73 -11.36 -8.92
CA GLN A 181 4.69 -12.17 -9.70
C GLN A 181 5.93 -12.57 -8.87
N TYR A 182 6.35 -11.69 -7.96
CA TYR A 182 7.57 -11.85 -7.18
C TYR A 182 7.30 -12.09 -5.70
N THR A 183 6.07 -12.45 -5.31
CA THR A 183 5.70 -12.67 -3.91
C THR A 183 6.61 -13.70 -3.23
N ASP A 184 7.05 -14.74 -3.92
CA ASP A 184 7.94 -15.76 -3.35
C ASP A 184 9.43 -15.37 -3.37
N SER A 185 9.76 -14.23 -3.96
CA SER A 185 11.13 -13.73 -4.07
C SER A 185 11.50 -12.83 -2.90
N THR A 186 12.76 -12.90 -2.46
CA THR A 186 13.30 -12.00 -1.43
C THR A 186 13.89 -10.71 -2.02
N SER A 187 14.03 -10.64 -3.34
CA SER A 187 14.57 -9.48 -4.05
C SER A 187 14.05 -9.43 -5.49
N ILE A 188 13.81 -8.23 -5.99
CA ILE A 188 13.49 -7.98 -7.39
C ILE A 188 14.79 -7.83 -8.19
N SER A 189 14.84 -8.37 -9.40
CA SER A 189 16.03 -8.26 -10.25
C SER A 189 16.22 -6.81 -10.73
N GLN A 190 17.48 -6.43 -10.95
CA GLN A 190 17.80 -5.10 -11.45
C GLN A 190 17.17 -4.83 -12.83
N ASP A 191 17.02 -5.87 -13.66
CA ASP A 191 16.41 -5.77 -14.99
C ASP A 191 14.95 -5.34 -14.93
N ILE A 192 14.18 -5.82 -13.96
CA ILE A 192 12.79 -5.36 -13.74
C ILE A 192 12.79 -3.89 -13.31
N TYR A 193 13.68 -3.52 -12.39
CA TYR A 193 13.79 -2.13 -11.96
C TYR A 193 14.13 -1.15 -13.08
N THR A 194 14.82 -1.59 -14.15
CA THR A 194 15.09 -0.73 -15.32
C THR A 194 13.89 -0.55 -16.25
N GLN A 195 12.84 -1.37 -16.10
CA GLN A 195 11.64 -1.37 -16.96
C GLN A 195 10.44 -0.65 -16.33
N ILE A 196 10.59 -0.19 -15.08
CA ILE A 196 9.56 0.53 -14.33
C ILE A 196 10.03 1.95 -13.99
N THR A 197 9.06 2.82 -13.79
CA THR A 197 9.27 4.22 -13.40
C THR A 197 9.81 4.31 -11.96
N PRO A 198 10.39 5.46 -11.57
CA PRO A 198 10.86 5.66 -10.19
C PRO A 198 9.77 5.47 -9.13
N ILE A 199 8.54 5.95 -9.40
CA ILE A 199 7.41 5.80 -8.47
C ILE A 199 7.03 4.32 -8.34
N GLU A 200 6.85 3.61 -9.46
CA GLU A 200 6.53 2.18 -9.42
C GLU A 200 7.60 1.35 -8.72
N ARG A 201 8.89 1.71 -8.90
CA ARG A 201 9.99 1.09 -8.17
C ARG A 201 9.87 1.31 -6.67
N SER A 202 9.52 2.53 -6.27
CA SER A 202 9.34 2.89 -4.85
C SER A 202 8.19 2.12 -4.22
N LEU A 203 7.06 2.01 -4.93
CA LEU A 203 5.89 1.26 -4.48
C LEU A 203 6.15 -0.25 -4.43
N LEU A 204 6.82 -0.82 -5.45
CA LEU A 204 7.20 -2.23 -5.44
C LEU A 204 8.18 -2.53 -4.29
N ALA A 205 9.20 -1.69 -4.09
CA ALA A 205 10.13 -1.85 -2.97
C ALA A 205 9.41 -1.75 -1.60
N CYS A 206 8.45 -0.84 -1.47
CA CYS A 206 7.59 -0.70 -0.31
C CYS A 206 6.83 -2.00 -0.01
N LEU A 207 6.11 -2.55 -1.00
CA LEU A 207 5.34 -3.79 -0.87
C LEU A 207 6.22 -4.99 -0.50
N MET A 208 7.36 -5.15 -1.20
CA MET A 208 8.30 -6.23 -0.92
C MET A 208 8.89 -6.14 0.49
N SER A 209 9.22 -4.92 0.95
CA SER A 209 9.70 -4.70 2.31
C SER A 209 8.62 -4.92 3.35
N TYR A 210 7.37 -4.49 3.08
CA TYR A 210 6.25 -4.70 3.98
C TYR A 210 6.03 -6.20 4.20
N LYS A 211 6.03 -7.00 3.12
CA LYS A 211 5.86 -8.47 3.18
C LYS A 211 6.92 -9.18 4.03
N GLN A 212 8.19 -8.77 3.98
CA GLN A 212 9.32 -9.55 4.54
C GLN A 212 9.40 -9.61 6.06
N VAL A 213 8.62 -8.78 6.78
CA VAL A 213 8.70 -8.61 8.23
C VAL A 213 7.73 -9.50 8.98
#